data_AF-W9DHD3-F1
#
_entry.id   AF-W9DHD3-F1
#
_cell.length_a   1.000
_cell.length_b   1.000
_cell.length_c   1.000
_cell.angle_alpha   90.00
_cell.angle_beta   90.00
_cell.angle_gamma   90.00
#
_symmetry.space_group_name_H-M   'P 1'
#
loop_
_entity.id
_entity.type
_entity.pdbx_description
1 polymer ?
#
loop_
_entity_poly.entity_id
_entity_poly.type
_entity_poly.pdbx_seq_one_letter_code
_entity_poly.pdbx_strand_id
1 'polypeptide(L)' 'MARTGVKSQQAFIRWGIDELCSRLEQEYNDGKPFDPIPGQNAE' A
#
# COMPACT_ATOMS: atom_id res chain seq x y z
N MET A 1 -10.38 7.79 27.26
CA MET A 1 -10.42 7.64 25.78
C MET A 1 -9.53 6.47 25.40
N ALA A 2 -10.12 5.35 24.96
CA ALA A 2 -9.35 4.20 24.49
C ALA A 2 -8.60 4.60 23.22
N ARG A 3 -7.26 4.64 23.25
CA ARG A 3 -6.42 4.66 22.05
C ARG A 3 -6.57 3.29 21.41
N THR A 4 -7.63 3.11 20.62
CA THR A 4 -7.94 1.83 19.97
C THR A 4 -6.71 1.38 19.17
N GLY A 5 -6.08 0.26 19.55
CA GLY A 5 -4.93 -0.34 18.86
C GLY A 5 -5.17 -0.63 17.37
N VAL A 6 -6.41 -0.47 16.91
CA VAL A 6 -6.83 -0.38 15.52
C VAL A 6 -6.00 0.64 14.73
N LYS A 7 -5.66 1.81 15.27
CA LYS A 7 -4.86 2.80 14.52
C LYS A 7 -3.43 2.31 14.24
N SER A 8 -2.78 1.71 15.23
CA SER A 8 -1.43 1.15 15.05
C SER A 8 -1.45 -0.08 14.15
N GLN A 9 -2.49 -0.93 14.24
CA GLN A 9 -2.67 -2.06 13.33
C GLN A 9 -2.90 -1.60 11.89
N GLN A 10 -3.76 -0.59 11.68
CA GLN A 10 -4.00 -0.01 10.36
C GLN A 10 -2.74 0.65 9.77
N ALA A 11 -1.94 1.33 10.61
CA ALA A 11 -0.67 1.91 10.17
C ALA A 11 0.33 0.82 9.74
N PHE A 12 0.42 -0.26 10.50
CA PHE A 12 1.26 -1.41 10.15
C PHE A 12 0.85 -2.06 8.83
N ILE A 13 -0.46 -2.25 8.61
CA ILE A 13 -0.98 -2.83 7.37
C ILE A 13 -0.66 -1.92 6.17
N ARG A 14 -0.89 -0.60 6.29
CA ARG A 14 -0.54 0.35 5.22
C ARG A 14 0.94 0.29 4.87
N TRP A 15 1.80 0.37 5.88
CA TRP A 15 3.24 0.27 5.69
C TRP A 15 3.66 -1.05 5.02
N GLY A 16 3.10 -2.18 5.45
CA GLY A 16 3.42 -3.48 4.86
C GLY A 16 2.97 -3.63 3.40
N ILE A 17 1.82 -3.05 3.05
CA ILE A 17 1.33 -3.01 1.66
C ILE A 17 2.25 -2.12 0.82
N ASP A 18 2.58 -0.92 1.30
CA ASP A 18 3.44 0.02 0.59
C ASP A 18 4.83 -0.57 0.30
N GLU A 19 5.43 -1.22 1.30
CA GLU A 19 6.72 -1.91 1.17
C GLU A 19 6.67 -3.05 0.15
N LEU A 20 5.60 -3.86 0.18
CA LEU A 20 5.42 -4.95 -0.77
C LEU A 20 5.27 -4.43 -2.20
N CYS A 21 4.45 -3.39 -2.41
CA CYS A 21 4.27 -2.76 -3.71
C CYS A 21 5.61 -2.20 -4.24
N SER A 22 6.36 -1.46 -3.42
CA SER A 22 7.66 -0.91 -3.82
C SER A 22 8.65 -1.99 -4.24
N ARG A 23 8.68 -3.14 -3.55
CA ARG A 23 9.55 -4.25 -3.91
C ARG A 23 9.17 -4.88 -5.24
N LEU A 24 7.87 -5.09 -5.46
CA LEU A 24 7.37 -5.66 -6.71
C LEU A 24 7.62 -4.72 -7.90
N GLU A 25 7.47 -3.41 -7.71
CA GLU A 25 7.75 -2.41 -8.75
C GLU A 25 9.23 -2.40 -9.14
N GLN A 26 10.13 -2.49 -8.15
CA GLN A 26 11.58 -2.61 -8.40
C GLN A 26 11.95 -3.90 -9.13
N GLU A 27 11.35 -5.02 -8.76
CA GLU A 27 11.72 -6.33 -9.28
C GLU A 27 11.07 -6.64 -10.64
N TYR A 28 9.86 -6.14 -10.89
CA TYR A 28 9.02 -6.55 -12.02
C TYR A 28 8.50 -5.41 -12.90
N ASN A 29 8.75 -4.14 -12.56
CA ASN A 29 8.27 -3.00 -13.36
C ASN A 29 9.33 -1.90 -13.54
N ASP A 30 10.61 -2.27 -13.61
CA ASP A 30 11.73 -1.33 -13.77
C ASP A 30 11.76 -0.20 -12.73
N GLY A 31 11.25 -0.44 -11.52
CA GLY A 31 11.12 0.55 -10.46
C GLY A 31 10.03 1.60 -10.71
N LYS A 32 9.15 1.39 -11.70
CA LYS A 32 8.02 2.29 -11.98
C LYS A 32 6.77 1.78 -11.26
N PRO A 33 5.84 2.69 -10.90
CA PRO A 33 4.54 2.29 -10.37
C PRO A 33 3.76 1.42 -11.36
N PHE A 34 3.03 0.42 -10.85
CA PHE A 34 2.08 -0.31 -11.68
C PHE A 34 0.94 0.61 -12.12
N ASP A 35 0.43 0.39 -13.33
CA ASP A 35 -0.74 1.12 -13.81
C ASP A 35 -1.96 0.82 -12.91
N PRO A 36 -2.77 1.85 -12.58
CA PRO A 36 -3.98 1.64 -11.81
C PRO A 36 -4.94 0.71 -12.57
N ILE A 37 -5.61 -0.17 -11.83
CA ILE A 37 -6.56 -1.11 -12.44
C ILE A 37 -7.71 -0.31 -13.06
N PRO A 38 -8.03 -0.48 -14.36
CA PRO A 38 -9.11 0.24 -15.02
C PRO A 38 -10.44 0.03 -14.28
N GLY A 39 -11.09 1.13 -13.89
CA GLY A 39 -12.35 1.12 -13.13
C GLY A 39 -12.23 1.36 -11.63
N GLN A 40 -11.01 1.39 -11.07
CA GLN A 40 -10.76 2.02 -9.77
C GLN A 40 -10.50 3.51 -9.97
N ASN A 41 -11.56 4.26 -10.30
CA ASN A 41 -11.51 5.70 -10.12
C ASN A 41 -11.42 5.96 -8.62
N ALA A 42 -10.40 6.72 -8.23
CA ALA A 42 -10.27 7.32 -6.91
C ALA A 42 -11.53 8.13 -6.59
N GLU A 43 -12.33 7.65 -5.62
CA GLU A 43 -13.20 8.51 -4.80
C GLU A 43 -12.40 9.16 -3.69
#